data_AF-A0ABC9BW08-F1
#
_entry.id   AF-A0ABC9BW08-F1
#
_cell.length_a   1.000
_cell.length_b   1.000
_cell.length_c   1.000
_cell.angle_alpha   90.00
_cell.angle_beta   90.00
_cell.angle_gamma   90.00
#
_symmetry.space_group_name_H-M   'P 1'
#
loop_
_entity.id
_entity.type
_entity.pdbx_description
1 polymer ?
#
loop_
_entity_poly.entity_id
_entity_poly.type
_entity_poly.pdbx_seq_one_letter_code
_entity_poly.pdbx_strand_id
1 'polypeptide(L)'
;MFLDRKGFDVKPEMVNERIVLSACALYDCDHIEQKHCANLKRAGERLKEVSGIDTQDWSLQKVATALMVICWPEYETELGDPEEMFTVDELSKFEDDAREYDGKFIKSRVMRMHYELVCAHEARASHRVQLASLVTKAKEAYEEDHKTRAESLKSIA
;
A
#
# COMPACT_ATOMS: atom_id res chain seq x y z
N MET A 1 -6.56 -19.26 1.15
CA MET A 1 -5.13 -18.98 1.43
C MET A 1 -4.85 -17.48 1.28
N PHE A 2 -3.76 -16.92 1.80
CA PHE A 2 -3.44 -15.48 1.65
C PHE A 2 -3.32 -15.05 0.17
N LEU A 3 -2.65 -15.88 -0.64
CA LEU A 3 -2.47 -15.65 -2.08
C LEU A 3 -3.81 -15.58 -2.84
N ASP A 4 -4.77 -16.46 -2.55
CA ASP A 4 -6.10 -16.42 -3.17
C ASP A 4 -6.82 -15.10 -2.89
N ARG A 5 -6.73 -14.59 -1.65
CA ARG A 5 -7.31 -13.29 -1.27
C ARG A 5 -6.67 -12.13 -2.03
N LYS A 6 -5.43 -12.31 -2.49
CA LYS A 6 -4.69 -11.37 -3.33
C LYS A 6 -4.94 -11.58 -4.83
N GLY A 7 -5.78 -12.54 -5.20
CA GLY A 7 -6.14 -12.86 -6.59
C GLY A 7 -5.14 -13.78 -7.29
N PHE A 8 -4.25 -14.45 -6.54
CA PHE A 8 -3.29 -15.40 -7.09
C PHE A 8 -3.77 -16.82 -6.84
N ASP A 9 -4.16 -17.50 -7.91
CA ASP A 9 -4.48 -18.93 -7.90
C ASP A 9 -3.18 -19.75 -7.95
N VAL A 10 -2.77 -20.30 -6.82
CA VAL A 10 -1.50 -21.02 -6.63
C VAL A 10 -1.77 -22.32 -5.89
N LYS A 11 -1.40 -23.46 -6.48
CA LYS A 11 -1.46 -24.76 -5.80
C LYS A 11 -0.28 -24.91 -4.82
N PRO A 12 -0.42 -25.70 -3.74
CA PRO A 12 0.67 -25.92 -2.78
C PRO A 12 1.99 -26.37 -3.42
N GLU A 13 1.94 -27.21 -4.45
CA GLU A 13 3.10 -27.76 -5.15
C GLU A 13 3.86 -26.72 -5.98
N MET A 14 3.22 -25.60 -6.31
CA MET A 14 3.82 -24.50 -7.06
C MET A 14 4.57 -23.50 -6.16
N VAL A 15 4.33 -23.56 -4.84
CA VAL A 15 4.88 -22.59 -3.89
C VAL A 15 6.39 -22.81 -3.74
N ASN A 16 7.15 -21.74 -3.95
CA ASN A 16 8.58 -21.69 -3.72
C ASN A 16 8.96 -20.50 -2.84
N GLU A 17 10.20 -20.46 -2.38
CA GLU A 17 10.72 -19.41 -1.48
C GLU A 17 10.45 -17.99 -1.98
N ARG A 18 10.61 -17.73 -3.29
CA ARG A 18 10.41 -16.39 -3.86
C ARG A 18 8.94 -15.95 -3.82
N ILE A 19 8.02 -16.89 -4.03
CA ILE A 19 6.57 -16.66 -3.89
C ILE A 19 6.26 -16.34 -2.41
N VAL A 20 6.82 -17.11 -1.48
CA VAL A 20 6.64 -16.88 -0.04
C VAL A 20 7.14 -15.50 0.37
N LEU A 21 8.36 -15.11 -0.01
CA LEU A 21 8.94 -13.81 0.33
C LEU A 21 8.10 -12.64 -0.23
N SER A 22 7.68 -12.73 -1.50
CA SER A 22 6.81 -11.71 -2.11
C SER A 22 5.44 -11.64 -1.42
N ALA A 23 4.89 -12.79 -1.00
CA ALA A 23 3.63 -12.84 -0.26
C ALA A 23 3.76 -12.22 1.13
N CYS A 24 4.86 -12.49 1.85
CA CYS A 24 5.16 -11.86 3.13
C CYS A 24 5.27 -10.33 3.00
N ALA A 25 5.96 -9.84 1.98
CA ALA A 25 6.05 -8.40 1.73
C ALA A 25 4.66 -7.76 1.52
N LEU A 26 3.78 -8.40 0.74
CA LEU A 26 2.39 -7.93 0.58
C LEU A 26 1.59 -7.99 1.89
N TYR A 27 1.84 -9.00 2.73
CA TYR A 27 1.21 -9.12 4.04
C TYR A 27 1.65 -7.99 4.98
N ASP A 28 2.95 -7.68 5.01
CA ASP A 28 3.48 -6.58 5.82
C ASP A 28 2.92 -5.23 5.37
N CYS A 29 2.72 -5.03 4.06
CA CYS A 29 2.05 -3.85 3.53
C CYS A 29 0.61 -3.71 4.04
N ASP A 30 -0.17 -4.80 4.01
CA ASP A 30 -1.54 -4.81 4.58
C ASP A 30 -1.53 -4.52 6.07
N HIS A 31 -0.56 -5.08 6.79
CA HIS A 31 -0.41 -4.87 8.22
C HIS A 31 -0.13 -3.39 8.54
N ILE A 32 0.74 -2.72 7.78
CA ILE A 32 1.04 -1.29 7.94
C ILE A 32 -0.22 -0.45 7.70
N GLU A 33 -0.98 -0.72 6.64
CA GLU A 33 -2.25 -0.01 6.39
C GLU A 33 -3.24 -0.22 7.53
N GLN A 34 -3.40 -1.46 7.98
CA GLN A 34 -4.32 -1.80 9.06
C GLN A 34 -3.91 -1.13 10.39
N LYS A 35 -2.61 -1.11 10.70
CA LYS A 35 -2.03 -0.47 11.89
C LYS A 35 -2.39 1.02 11.97
N HIS A 36 -2.39 1.73 10.83
CA HIS A 36 -2.64 3.17 10.80
C HIS A 36 -4.08 3.56 10.48
N CYS A 37 -4.89 2.64 9.96
CA CYS A 37 -6.26 2.88 9.50
C CYS A 37 -7.12 3.66 10.50
N ALA A 38 -7.19 3.22 11.76
CA ALA A 38 -8.03 3.88 12.76
C ALA A 38 -7.55 5.31 13.10
N ASN A 39 -6.24 5.54 13.13
CA ASN A 39 -5.68 6.86 13.43
C ASN A 39 -5.91 7.83 12.28
N LEU A 40 -5.74 7.36 11.04
CA LEU A 40 -5.94 8.19 9.86
C LEU A 40 -7.40 8.48 9.58
N LYS A 41 -8.32 7.56 9.86
CA LYS A 41 -9.77 7.85 9.81
C LYS A 41 -10.14 8.97 10.77
N ARG A 42 -9.64 8.93 12.02
CA ARG A 42 -9.84 10.03 12.98
C ARG A 42 -9.19 11.33 12.54
N ALA A 43 -8.01 11.26 11.91
CA ALA A 43 -7.39 12.45 11.35
C ALA A 43 -8.21 13.05 10.20
N GLY A 44 -8.79 12.21 9.36
CA GLY A 44 -9.76 12.60 8.34
C GLY A 44 -11.00 13.29 8.91
N GLU A 45 -11.52 12.81 10.04
CA GLU A 45 -12.59 13.50 10.77
C GLU A 45 -12.15 14.89 11.25
N ARG A 46 -10.90 15.03 11.73
CA ARG A 46 -10.35 16.35 12.11
C ARG A 46 -10.20 17.30 10.92
N LEU A 47 -9.80 16.80 9.74
CA LEU A 47 -9.74 17.60 8.51
C LEU A 47 -11.13 18.13 8.14
N LYS A 48 -12.17 17.32 8.33
CA LYS A 48 -13.56 17.74 8.12
C LYS A 48 -14.02 18.77 9.16
N GLU A 49 -13.67 18.58 10.43
CA GLU A 49 -14.05 19.50 11.50
C GLU A 49 -13.39 20.88 11.39
N VAL A 50 -12.12 20.93 11.00
CA VAL A 50 -11.34 22.17 10.93
C VAL A 50 -11.52 22.84 9.57
N SER A 51 -11.24 22.12 8.48
CA SER A 51 -11.20 22.70 7.13
C SER A 51 -12.45 22.40 6.29
N GLY A 52 -13.42 21.65 6.81
CA GLY A 52 -14.60 21.24 6.05
C GLY A 52 -14.29 20.29 4.89
N ILE A 53 -13.12 19.64 4.89
CA ILE A 53 -12.69 18.72 3.83
C ILE A 53 -13.19 17.31 4.14
N ASP A 54 -14.03 16.77 3.25
CA ASP A 54 -14.50 15.40 3.39
C ASP A 54 -13.47 14.41 2.82
N THR A 55 -13.03 13.49 3.67
CA THR A 55 -11.95 12.53 3.36
C THR A 55 -12.46 11.10 3.24
N GLN A 56 -13.79 10.88 3.23
CA GLN A 56 -14.37 9.53 3.17
C GLN A 56 -13.91 8.71 1.95
N ASP A 57 -13.75 9.37 0.80
CA ASP A 57 -13.33 8.73 -0.45
C ASP A 57 -11.80 8.73 -0.64
N TRP A 58 -11.04 9.27 0.32
CA TRP A 58 -9.59 9.33 0.22
C TRP A 58 -8.93 8.01 0.63
N SER A 59 -7.82 7.71 -0.03
CA SER A 59 -6.92 6.67 0.45
C SER A 59 -6.27 7.10 1.77
N LEU A 60 -5.88 6.12 2.60
CA LEU A 60 -5.12 6.39 3.83
C LEU A 60 -3.81 7.14 3.55
N GLN A 61 -3.17 6.84 2.41
CA GLN A 61 -1.98 7.55 1.95
C GLN A 61 -2.30 9.03 1.69
N LYS A 62 -3.36 9.34 0.94
CA LYS A 62 -3.76 10.72 0.66
C LYS A 62 -4.04 11.49 1.96
N VAL A 63 -4.73 10.88 2.93
CA VAL A 63 -4.92 11.49 4.26
C VAL A 63 -3.59 11.74 4.97
N ALA A 64 -2.67 10.77 4.97
CA ALA A 64 -1.36 10.92 5.61
C ALA A 64 -0.52 12.04 4.96
N THR A 65 -0.59 12.17 3.62
CA THR A 65 0.12 13.22 2.88
C THR A 65 -0.48 14.61 3.17
N ALA A 66 -1.81 14.73 3.30
CA ALA A 66 -2.43 16.00 3.73
C ALA A 66 -1.92 16.44 5.10
N LEU A 67 -1.83 15.50 6.06
CA LEU A 67 -1.28 15.81 7.38
C LEU A 67 0.19 16.22 7.31
N MET A 68 0.98 15.64 6.40
CA MET A 68 2.36 16.05 6.17
C MET A 68 2.44 17.50 5.68
N VAL A 69 1.64 17.87 4.67
CA VAL A 69 1.58 19.23 4.14
C VAL A 69 1.19 20.22 5.25
N ILE A 70 0.15 19.91 6.03
CA ILE A 70 -0.30 20.77 7.14
C ILE A 70 0.76 20.90 8.25
N CYS A 71 1.33 19.78 8.69
CA CYS A 71 2.25 19.77 9.85
C CYS A 71 3.66 20.22 9.48
N TRP A 72 4.03 20.10 8.21
CA TRP A 72 5.37 20.31 7.69
C TRP A 72 5.36 20.89 6.26
N PRO A 73 4.86 22.12 6.07
CA PRO A 73 4.81 22.75 4.75
C PRO A 73 6.20 22.92 4.13
N GLU A 74 7.25 23.01 4.95
CA GLU A 74 8.64 23.05 4.49
C GLU A 74 9.13 21.74 3.82
N TYR A 75 8.37 20.64 3.96
CA TYR A 75 8.71 19.32 3.38
C TYR A 75 8.13 19.11 1.99
N GLU A 76 7.39 20.09 1.47
CA GLU A 76 6.71 20.04 0.18
C GLU A 76 7.67 19.73 -0.97
N THR A 77 8.92 20.18 -0.89
CA THR A 77 9.95 19.92 -1.91
C THR A 77 10.35 18.44 -2.02
N GLU A 78 10.14 17.64 -0.97
CA GLU A 78 10.40 16.19 -0.96
C GLU A 78 9.14 15.35 -1.24
N LEU A 79 7.95 15.95 -1.19
CA LEU A 79 6.67 15.25 -1.39
C LEU A 79 6.26 15.12 -2.87
N GLY A 80 7.00 15.76 -3.79
CA GLY A 80 6.62 15.89 -5.19
C GLY A 80 5.72 17.11 -5.40
N ASP A 81 4.94 17.12 -6.49
CA ASP A 81 3.94 18.17 -6.73
C ASP A 81 2.64 17.82 -5.99
N PRO A 82 2.24 18.56 -4.93
CA PRO A 82 1.03 18.28 -4.16
C PRO A 82 -0.24 18.41 -5.01
N GLU A 83 -0.22 19.17 -6.11
CA GLU A 83 -1.35 19.33 -7.03
C GLU A 83 -1.66 18.02 -7.79
N GLU A 84 -0.73 17.06 -7.84
CA GLU A 84 -1.03 15.72 -8.36
C GLU A 84 -2.01 14.96 -7.45
N MET A 85 -2.04 15.29 -6.16
CA MET A 85 -2.81 14.57 -5.15
C MET A 85 -4.00 15.36 -4.60
N PHE A 86 -3.88 16.69 -4.54
CA PHE A 86 -4.87 17.60 -3.95
C PHE A 86 -5.33 18.65 -4.96
N THR A 87 -6.55 19.14 -4.79
CA THR A 87 -6.99 20.31 -5.56
C THR A 87 -6.38 21.59 -4.98
N VAL A 88 -6.31 22.66 -5.80
CA VAL A 88 -5.84 23.98 -5.34
C VAL A 88 -6.67 24.49 -4.15
N ASP A 89 -7.98 24.23 -4.13
CA ASP A 89 -8.86 24.60 -3.03
C ASP A 89 -8.55 23.82 -1.74
N GLU A 90 -8.21 22.53 -1.86
CA GLU A 90 -7.79 21.71 -0.72
C GLU A 90 -6.47 22.23 -0.13
N LEU A 91 -5.49 22.53 -0.99
CA LEU A 91 -4.18 23.07 -0.58
C LEU A 91 -4.33 24.44 0.08
N SER A 92 -5.09 25.34 -0.54
CA SER A 92 -5.35 26.69 0.02
C SER A 92 -5.97 26.59 1.42
N LYS A 93 -6.90 25.67 1.63
CA LYS A 93 -7.50 25.42 2.95
C LYS A 93 -6.50 24.88 3.98
N PHE A 94 -5.59 24.00 3.57
CA PHE A 94 -4.54 23.53 4.48
C PHE A 94 -3.67 24.67 4.98
N GLU A 95 -3.35 25.63 4.12
CA GLU A 95 -2.58 26.83 4.46
C GLU A 95 -3.38 27.80 5.34
N ASP A 96 -4.60 28.13 4.94
CA ASP A 96 -5.48 29.08 5.65
C ASP A 96 -5.76 28.61 7.09
N ASP A 97 -6.03 27.31 7.26
CA ASP A 97 -6.40 26.72 8.54
C ASP A 97 -5.21 26.15 9.32
N ALA A 98 -3.98 26.28 8.81
CA ALA A 98 -2.78 25.62 9.36
C ALA A 98 -2.61 25.83 10.87
N ARG A 99 -2.91 27.04 11.36
CA ARG A 99 -2.82 27.40 12.78
C ARG A 99 -3.83 26.66 13.66
N GLU A 100 -4.99 26.32 13.12
CA GLU A 100 -6.01 25.60 13.90
C GLU A 100 -5.57 24.17 14.20
N TYR A 101 -4.66 23.60 13.42
CA TYR A 101 -4.11 22.26 13.64
C TYR A 101 -3.01 22.21 14.72
N ASP A 102 -2.60 23.35 15.29
CA ASP A 102 -1.54 23.38 16.29
C ASP A 102 -1.91 22.54 17.53
N GLY A 103 -0.98 21.69 17.95
CA GLY A 103 -1.19 20.72 19.03
C GLY A 103 -2.18 19.57 18.74
N LYS A 104 -2.90 19.57 17.59
CA LYS A 104 -3.83 18.46 17.24
C LYS A 104 -3.08 17.22 16.76
N PHE A 105 -1.90 17.40 16.19
CA PHE A 105 -1.07 16.32 15.67
C PHE A 105 0.38 16.42 16.16
N ILE A 106 0.97 15.29 16.49
CA ILE A 106 2.39 15.21 16.84
C ILE A 106 3.17 15.03 15.54
N LYS A 107 3.94 16.05 15.13
CA LYS A 107 4.67 16.09 13.85
C LYS A 107 5.50 14.83 13.57
N SER A 108 6.26 14.34 14.55
CA SER A 108 7.08 13.13 14.39
C SER A 108 6.26 11.87 14.14
N ARG A 109 5.02 11.78 14.68
CA ARG A 109 4.12 10.66 14.41
C ARG A 109 3.54 10.74 13.01
N VAL A 110 3.14 11.94 12.56
CA VAL A 110 2.64 12.16 11.20
C VAL A 110 3.71 11.75 10.18
N MET A 111 4.95 12.23 10.36
CA MET A 111 6.08 11.88 9.49
C MET A 111 6.31 10.37 9.43
N ARG A 112 6.36 9.69 10.58
CA ARG A 112 6.55 8.25 10.62
C ARG A 112 5.41 7.49 9.95
N MET A 113 4.16 7.88 10.20
CA MET A 113 2.99 7.24 9.59
C MET A 113 3.01 7.40 8.07
N HIS A 114 3.30 8.62 7.59
CA HIS A 114 3.42 8.91 6.17
C HIS A 114 4.51 8.06 5.51
N TYR A 115 5.73 8.06 6.08
CA TYR A 115 6.84 7.27 5.57
C TYR A 115 6.52 5.77 5.51
N GLU A 116 5.99 5.20 6.61
CA GLU A 116 5.61 3.78 6.64
C GLU A 116 4.57 3.44 5.54
N LEU A 117 3.60 4.33 5.28
CA LEU A 117 2.59 4.13 4.24
C LEU A 117 3.10 4.28 2.82
N VAL A 118 3.94 5.28 2.55
CA VAL A 118 4.56 5.46 1.22
C VAL A 118 5.43 4.25 0.89
N CYS A 119 6.30 3.83 1.81
CA CYS A 119 7.12 2.63 1.62
C CYS A 119 6.26 1.37 1.42
N ALA A 120 5.17 1.21 2.19
CA ALA A 120 4.26 0.08 2.00
C ALA A 120 3.54 0.13 0.65
N HIS A 121 3.15 1.31 0.17
CA HIS A 121 2.48 1.47 -1.12
C HIS A 121 3.43 1.11 -2.29
N GLU A 122 4.65 1.63 -2.28
CA GLU A 122 5.69 1.32 -3.27
C GLU A 122 6.06 -0.18 -3.26
N ALA A 123 6.32 -0.72 -2.07
CA ALA A 123 6.63 -2.14 -1.90
C ALA A 123 5.47 -3.02 -2.40
N ARG A 124 4.22 -2.65 -2.09
CA ARG A 124 3.04 -3.37 -2.58
C ARG A 124 2.97 -3.40 -4.10
N ALA A 125 3.17 -2.27 -4.76
CA ALA A 125 3.15 -2.19 -6.22
C ALA A 125 4.22 -3.10 -6.84
N SER A 126 5.47 -2.99 -6.37
CA SER A 126 6.60 -3.78 -6.83
C SER A 126 6.39 -5.28 -6.60
N HIS A 127 6.06 -5.68 -5.37
CA HIS A 127 5.88 -7.09 -5.03
C HIS A 127 4.65 -7.73 -5.67
N ARG A 128 3.60 -6.95 -6.00
CA ARG A 128 2.44 -7.47 -6.73
C ARG A 128 2.82 -7.87 -8.15
N VAL A 129 3.61 -7.05 -8.84
CA VAL A 129 4.14 -7.36 -10.18
C VAL A 129 5.09 -8.55 -10.12
N GLN A 130 6.02 -8.55 -9.16
CA GLN A 130 6.96 -9.64 -8.96
C GLN A 130 6.24 -10.96 -8.69
N LEU A 131 5.25 -10.97 -7.79
CA LEU A 131 4.48 -12.15 -7.45
C LEU A 131 3.69 -12.68 -8.65
N ALA A 132 3.08 -11.81 -9.45
CA ALA A 132 2.41 -12.22 -10.69
C ALA A 132 3.36 -12.97 -11.64
N SER A 133 4.56 -12.42 -11.87
CA SER A 133 5.57 -13.07 -12.71
C SER A 133 6.02 -14.43 -12.15
N LEU A 134 6.23 -14.50 -10.82
CA LEU A 134 6.64 -15.73 -10.16
C LEU A 134 5.56 -16.81 -10.24
N VAL A 135 4.30 -16.44 -10.07
CA VAL A 135 3.16 -17.38 -10.16
C VAL A 135 3.03 -17.91 -11.58
N THR A 136 3.14 -17.08 -12.61
CA THR A 136 3.13 -17.54 -14.00
C THR A 136 4.22 -18.59 -14.26
N LYS A 137 5.47 -18.29 -13.88
CA LYS A 137 6.59 -19.23 -14.04
C LYS A 137 6.39 -20.53 -13.28
N ALA A 138 5.81 -20.45 -12.07
CA ALA A 138 5.54 -21.64 -11.27
C ALA A 138 4.42 -22.50 -11.88
N LYS A 139 3.42 -21.90 -12.55
CA LYS A 139 2.39 -22.63 -13.29
C LYS A 139 2.99 -23.39 -14.46
N GLU A 140 3.78 -22.71 -15.28
CA GLU A 140 4.46 -23.30 -16.44
C GLU A 140 5.32 -24.49 -16.02
N ALA A 141 6.18 -24.32 -15.01
CA ALA A 141 7.05 -25.40 -14.51
C ALA A 141 6.26 -26.59 -13.93
N TYR A 142 5.16 -26.33 -13.24
CA TYR A 142 4.28 -27.38 -12.69
C TYR A 142 3.58 -28.17 -13.80
N GLU A 143 3.08 -27.50 -14.83
CA GLU A 143 2.42 -28.13 -15.98
C GLU A 143 3.42 -28.99 -16.79
N GLU A 144 4.64 -28.50 -16.99
CA GLU A 144 5.72 -29.24 -17.66
C GLU A 144 6.11 -30.51 -16.88
N ASP A 145 6.37 -30.41 -15.56
CA ASP A 145 6.71 -31.57 -14.73
C ASP A 145 5.59 -32.63 -14.73
N HIS A 146 4.33 -32.19 -14.64
CA HIS A 146 3.19 -33.10 -14.73
C HIS A 146 3.09 -33.80 -16.10
N LYS A 147 3.34 -33.08 -17.19
CA LYS A 147 3.35 -33.65 -18.54
C LYS A 147 4.47 -34.67 -18.69
N THR A 148 5.70 -34.33 -18.29
CA THR A 148 6.87 -35.22 -18.39
C THR A 148 6.69 -36.48 -17.55
N ARG A 149 6.13 -36.37 -16.34
CA ARG A 149 5.80 -37.54 -15.49
C ARG A 149 4.75 -38.44 -16.15
N ALA A 150 3.70 -37.85 -16.74
CA ALA A 150 2.66 -38.61 -17.42
C ALA A 150 3.18 -39.34 -18.67
N GLU A 151 4.10 -38.74 -19.42
CA GLU A 151 4.74 -39.37 -20.58
C GLU A 151 5.70 -40.49 -20.16
N SER A 152 6.46 -40.30 -19.09
CA SER A 152 7.37 -41.33 -18.54
C SER A 152 6.63 -42.56 -18.02
N LEU A 153 5.43 -42.39 -17.44
CA LEU A 153 4.61 -43.52 -16.99
C LEU A 153 4.01 -44.33 -18.15
N LYS A 154 3.78 -43.70 -19.31
CA LYS A 154 3.26 -44.37 -20.51
C LYS A 154 4.31 -45.18 -21.27
N SER A 155 5.61 -44.89 -21.10
CA SER A 155 6.68 -45.64 -21.78
C SER A 155 7.12 -46.91 -21.04
N ILE A 156 6.64 -47.10 -19.81
CA ILE A 156 6.95 -48.24 -18.94
C ILE A 156 5.78 -49.26 -18.90
N ALA A 157 4.60 -48.88 -19.41
CA ALA A 157 3.41 -49.73 -19.53
C ALA A 157 3.28 -50.32 -20.94
#